data_AF-W8VWG6-F1
#
_entry.id   AF-W8VWG6-F1
#
_cell.length_a   1.000
_cell.length_b   1.000
_cell.length_c   1.000
_cell.angle_alpha   90.00
_cell.angle_beta   90.00
_cell.angle_gamma   90.00
#
_symmetry.space_group_name_H-M   'P 1'
#
loop_
_entity.id
_entity.type
_entity.pdbx_description
1 polymer ?
#
loop_
_entity_poly.entity_id
_entity_poly.type
_entity_poly.pdbx_seq_one_letter_code
_entity_poly.pdbx_strand_id
1 'polypeptide(L)'
;MRNKLLILLTLISLNSCQMNWYGDISLGSDFYYMVEPAFNSIVIPVNPNEPYKSSIYIIKDIESVGFNKNYILVTSKIGDETKYWRIDKKAVSKELGYKVNSIMELSNVLEINSVEFDKIKKDEKIKLKTKTEYRKELNYE
;
A
#
# COMPACT_ATOMS: atom_id res chain seq x y z
N MET A 1 -11.50 -19.54 44.40
CA MET A 1 -11.61 -19.65 42.93
C MET A 1 -11.73 -18.32 42.18
N ARG A 2 -11.99 -17.19 42.86
CA ARG A 2 -12.17 -15.87 42.21
C ARG A 2 -10.88 -15.27 41.61
N ASN A 3 -9.73 -15.53 42.22
CA ASN A 3 -8.44 -14.93 41.79
C ASN A 3 -7.81 -15.62 40.57
N LYS A 4 -8.15 -16.89 40.27
CA LYS A 4 -7.62 -17.60 39.09
C LYS A 4 -8.35 -17.20 37.80
N LEU A 5 -9.63 -16.80 37.91
CA LEU A 5 -10.43 -16.34 36.77
C LEU A 5 -9.99 -14.95 36.28
N LEU A 6 -9.59 -14.06 37.21
CA LEU A 6 -9.09 -12.73 36.86
C LEU A 6 -7.76 -12.77 36.08
N ILE A 7 -6.87 -13.72 36.41
CA ILE A 7 -5.57 -13.88 35.74
C ILE A 7 -5.74 -14.42 34.31
N LEU A 8 -6.77 -15.24 34.07
CA LEU A 8 -7.03 -15.77 32.73
C LEU A 8 -7.59 -14.70 31.78
N LEU A 9 -8.39 -13.76 32.31
CA LEU A 9 -8.95 -12.65 31.53
C LEU A 9 -7.89 -11.58 31.18
N THR A 10 -6.90 -11.35 32.05
CA THR A 10 -5.79 -10.42 31.74
C THR A 10 -4.76 -10.99 30.76
N LEU A 11 -4.63 -12.32 30.65
CA LEU A 11 -3.75 -12.94 29.64
C LEU A 11 -4.32 -12.88 28.22
N ILE A 12 -5.64 -12.83 28.07
CA ILE A 12 -6.29 -12.73 26.75
C ILE A 12 -6.15 -11.31 26.18
N SER A 13 -6.08 -10.28 27.03
CA SER A 13 -5.87 -8.88 26.61
C SER A 13 -4.43 -8.52 26.21
N LEU A 14 -3.44 -9.40 26.43
CA LEU A 14 -2.04 -9.14 26.06
C LEU A 14 -1.66 -9.67 24.67
N ASN A 15 -2.54 -10.41 24.00
CA ASN A 15 -2.33 -10.86 22.61
C ASN A 15 -2.93 -9.91 21.56
N SER A 16 -3.61 -8.84 21.98
CA SER A 16 -4.22 -7.86 21.08
C SER A 16 -3.38 -6.59 21.03
N CYS A 17 -2.29 -6.61 20.26
CA CYS A 17 -1.69 -5.45 19.56
C CYS A 17 -0.24 -5.76 19.17
N GLN A 18 -0.04 -6.74 18.30
CA GLN A 18 1.04 -6.63 17.32
C GLN A 18 0.40 -6.72 15.95
N MET A 19 -0.42 -5.71 15.63
CA MET A 19 -0.73 -5.47 14.23
C MET A 19 0.59 -5.11 13.55
N ASN A 20 1.05 -5.94 12.64
CA ASN A 20 2.25 -5.69 11.84
C ASN A 20 1.96 -4.52 10.89
N TRP A 21 2.12 -3.29 11.36
CA TRP A 21 1.76 -2.04 10.65
C TRP A 21 2.65 -1.65 9.46
N TYR A 22 3.37 -2.60 8.89
CA TYR A 22 4.41 -2.28 7.93
C TYR A 22 4.31 -3.23 6.75
N GLY A 23 3.80 -2.72 5.63
CA GLY A 23 3.87 -3.34 4.29
C GLY A 23 3.17 -4.69 4.12
N ASP A 24 1.84 -4.73 4.23
CA ASP A 24 1.12 -6.02 4.20
C ASP A 24 1.27 -6.81 2.90
N ILE A 25 1.52 -6.15 1.76
CA ILE A 25 1.46 -6.81 0.46
C ILE A 25 2.63 -6.38 -0.42
N SER A 26 3.50 -7.35 -0.75
CA SER A 26 4.47 -7.17 -1.83
C SER A 26 3.72 -7.06 -3.15
N LEU A 27 3.94 -5.94 -3.84
CA LEU A 27 3.42 -5.72 -5.18
C LEU A 27 4.42 -6.20 -6.23
N GLY A 28 5.69 -6.44 -5.85
CA GLY A 28 6.78 -6.78 -6.77
C GLY A 28 7.47 -5.55 -7.35
N SER A 29 8.66 -5.77 -7.95
CA SER A 29 9.55 -4.70 -8.43
C SER A 29 9.84 -3.65 -7.34
N ASP A 30 10.18 -4.11 -6.14
CA ASP A 30 10.49 -3.31 -4.95
C ASP A 30 9.33 -2.51 -4.33
N PHE A 31 8.14 -2.54 -4.94
CA PHE A 31 6.97 -1.84 -4.39
C PHE A 31 6.19 -2.68 -3.39
N TYR A 32 5.73 -2.03 -2.34
CA TYR A 32 4.87 -2.59 -1.32
C TYR A 32 3.64 -1.71 -1.11
N TYR A 33 2.51 -2.36 -0.84
CA TYR A 33 1.32 -1.69 -0.34
C TYR A 33 1.35 -1.73 1.19
N MET A 34 1.33 -0.55 1.79
CA MET A 34 1.34 -0.36 3.23
C MET A 34 -0.02 0.16 3.68
N VAL A 35 -0.61 -0.53 4.65
CA VAL A 35 -1.87 -0.15 5.29
C VAL A 35 -1.54 0.49 6.63
N GLU A 36 -1.79 1.78 6.76
CA GLU A 36 -1.67 2.49 8.04
C GLU A 36 -3.08 2.82 8.57
N PRO A 37 -3.23 3.06 9.88
CA PRO A 37 -4.54 3.38 10.46
C PRO A 37 -5.21 4.59 9.78
N ALA A 38 -4.43 5.62 9.47
CA ALA A 38 -4.93 6.88 8.91
C ALA A 38 -5.03 6.89 7.38
N PHE A 39 -4.11 6.25 6.67
CA PHE A 39 -4.06 6.23 5.21
C PHE A 39 -3.31 5.01 4.71
N ASN A 40 -3.47 4.68 3.43
CA ASN A 40 -2.72 3.61 2.79
C ASN A 40 -1.78 4.18 1.73
N SER A 41 -0.67 3.50 1.48
CA SER A 41 0.41 4.05 0.66
C SER A 41 1.14 2.98 -0.17
N ILE A 42 1.72 3.40 -1.29
CA ILE A 42 2.74 2.65 -2.02
C ILE A 42 4.08 3.13 -1.48
N VAL A 43 4.93 2.18 -1.10
CA VAL A 43 6.26 2.45 -0.58
C VAL A 43 7.32 1.58 -1.25
N ILE A 44 8.57 2.04 -1.17
CA ILE A 44 9.76 1.22 -1.41
C ILE A 44 10.50 1.06 -0.07
N PRO A 45 10.92 -0.15 0.30
CA PRO A 45 11.68 -0.35 1.52
C PRO A 45 13.10 0.22 1.40
N VAL A 46 13.61 0.84 2.47
CA VAL A 46 15.01 1.28 2.54
C VAL A 46 15.95 0.08 2.54
N ASN A 47 15.55 -0.99 3.23
CA ASN A 47 16.25 -2.27 3.24
C ASN A 47 15.33 -3.35 2.67
N PRO A 48 15.59 -3.87 1.45
CA PRO A 48 14.78 -4.93 0.85
C PRO A 48 14.71 -6.22 1.67
N ASN A 49 15.73 -6.51 2.50
CA ASN A 49 15.73 -7.67 3.39
C ASN A 49 14.87 -7.45 4.64
N GLU A 50 14.59 -6.20 4.98
CA GLU A 50 13.78 -5.81 6.13
C GLU A 50 12.75 -4.77 5.69
N PRO A 51 11.84 -5.12 4.77
CA PRO A 51 10.99 -4.16 4.07
C PRO A 51 9.96 -3.47 4.95
N TYR A 52 9.91 -3.89 6.22
CA TYR A 52 8.95 -3.50 7.23
C TYR A 52 9.55 -2.59 8.30
N LYS A 53 10.86 -2.33 8.28
CA LYS A 53 11.50 -1.46 9.29
C LYS A 53 11.49 0.02 8.90
N SER A 54 11.69 0.30 7.62
CA SER A 54 11.78 1.66 7.11
C SER A 54 11.49 1.66 5.63
N SER A 55 10.68 2.62 5.20
CA SER A 55 10.20 2.71 3.83
C SER A 55 10.07 4.16 3.40
N ILE A 56 10.19 4.38 2.09
CA ILE A 56 10.06 5.67 1.43
C ILE A 56 8.72 5.71 0.72
N TYR A 57 7.95 6.78 0.93
CA TYR A 57 6.64 6.96 0.32
C TYR A 57 6.76 7.30 -1.17
N ILE A 58 5.97 6.60 -2.00
CA ILE A 58 5.88 6.82 -3.45
C ILE A 58 4.51 7.40 -3.82
N ILE A 59 3.42 6.84 -3.27
CA ILE A 59 2.05 7.35 -3.43
C ILE A 59 1.35 7.24 -2.08
N LYS A 60 0.68 8.30 -1.63
CA LYS A 60 -0.10 8.33 -0.39
C LYS A 60 -1.61 8.37 -0.68
N ASP A 61 -2.41 8.17 0.37
CA ASP A 61 -3.86 8.30 0.36
C ASP A 61 -4.56 7.43 -0.69
N ILE A 62 -4.15 6.16 -0.73
CA ILE A 62 -4.66 5.17 -1.69
C ILE A 62 -6.10 4.80 -1.36
N GLU A 63 -6.95 4.87 -2.39
CA GLU A 63 -8.34 4.40 -2.35
C GLU A 63 -8.48 3.00 -2.93
N SER A 64 -7.76 2.68 -4.00
CA SER A 64 -7.74 1.35 -4.58
C SER A 64 -6.39 1.01 -5.21
N VAL A 65 -6.04 -0.27 -5.18
CA VAL A 65 -4.84 -0.80 -5.82
C VAL A 65 -5.15 -2.13 -6.50
N GLY A 66 -4.52 -2.37 -7.64
CA GLY A 66 -4.51 -3.66 -8.32
C GLY A 66 -3.24 -3.80 -9.13
N PHE A 67 -2.77 -5.04 -9.29
CA PHE A 67 -1.47 -5.28 -9.90
C PHE A 67 -1.41 -6.64 -10.60
N ASN A 68 -0.53 -6.74 -11.60
CA ASN A 68 -0.15 -7.99 -12.25
C ASN A 68 1.38 -8.03 -12.44
N LYS A 69 1.92 -8.91 -13.29
CA LYS A 69 3.37 -8.99 -13.54
C LYS A 69 3.97 -7.76 -14.24
N ASN A 70 3.16 -6.92 -14.89
CA ASN A 70 3.59 -5.80 -15.72
C ASN A 70 3.39 -4.45 -15.02
N TYR A 71 2.24 -4.28 -14.34
CA TYR A 71 1.84 -2.97 -13.81
C TYR A 71 1.31 -3.04 -12.38
N ILE A 72 1.40 -1.90 -11.70
CA ILE A 72 0.58 -1.55 -10.53
C ILE A 72 -0.29 -0.37 -10.96
N LEU A 73 -1.59 -0.49 -10.73
CA LEU A 73 -2.56 0.59 -10.93
C LEU A 73 -3.08 1.01 -9.57
N VAL A 74 -3.06 2.31 -9.32
CA VAL A 74 -3.45 2.90 -8.03
C VAL A 74 -4.38 4.07 -8.29
N THR A 75 -5.44 4.18 -7.50
CA THR A 75 -6.16 5.44 -7.33
C THR A 75 -5.85 6.03 -5.97
N SER A 76 -5.58 7.34 -5.90
CA SER A 76 -5.40 8.05 -4.64
C SER A 76 -6.31 9.27 -4.56
N LYS A 77 -6.50 9.78 -3.35
CA LYS A 77 -7.33 10.95 -3.08
C LYS A 77 -6.49 12.10 -2.54
N ILE A 78 -6.50 13.24 -3.25
CA ILE A 78 -5.82 14.46 -2.82
C ILE A 78 -6.90 15.54 -2.68
N GLY A 79 -7.29 15.84 -1.44
CA GLY A 79 -8.48 16.66 -1.18
C GLY A 79 -9.73 15.96 -1.73
N ASP A 80 -10.45 16.62 -2.63
CA ASP A 80 -11.62 16.05 -3.31
C ASP A 80 -11.29 15.43 -4.68
N GLU A 81 -10.05 15.55 -5.14
CA GLU A 81 -9.63 15.04 -6.44
C GLU A 81 -9.18 13.58 -6.36
N THR A 82 -9.65 12.76 -7.32
CA THR A 82 -9.13 11.40 -7.52
C THR A 82 -7.99 11.44 -8.53
N LYS A 83 -6.83 10.94 -8.13
CA LYS A 83 -5.66 10.77 -8.99
C LYS A 83 -5.53 9.32 -9.42
N TYR A 84 -5.01 9.11 -10.61
CA TYR A 84 -4.79 7.79 -11.19
C TYR A 84 -3.31 7.61 -11.49
N TRP A 85 -2.76 6.49 -11.06
CA TRP A 85 -1.33 6.23 -11.17
C TRP A 85 -1.07 4.91 -11.85
N ARG A 86 0.00 4.88 -12.64
CA ARG A 86 0.58 3.69 -13.23
C ARG A 86 2.01 3.54 -12.77
N ILE A 87 2.35 2.36 -12.29
CA ILE A 87 3.73 1.94 -12.05
C ILE A 87 4.07 0.83 -13.03
N ASP A 88 5.08 1.07 -13.87
CA ASP A 88 5.62 0.06 -14.79
C ASP A 88 6.70 -0.77 -14.09
N LYS A 89 6.45 -2.07 -13.93
CA LYS A 89 7.34 -3.02 -13.26
C LYS A 89 8.53 -3.45 -14.11
N LYS A 90 8.44 -3.27 -15.42
CA LYS A 90 9.49 -3.64 -16.39
C LYS A 90 10.41 -2.49 -16.72
N ALA A 91 9.94 -1.25 -16.53
CA ALA A 91 10.77 -0.08 -16.69
C ALA A 91 11.81 0.00 -15.55
N VAL A 92 13.04 0.39 -15.89
CA VAL A 92 14.06 0.68 -14.89
C VAL A 92 13.60 1.88 -14.06
N SER A 93 13.53 1.70 -12.74
CA SER A 93 13.21 2.77 -11.80
C SER A 93 14.45 3.65 -11.59
N LYS A 94 14.29 4.96 -11.78
CA LYS A 94 15.30 5.98 -11.48
C LYS A 94 14.69 7.02 -10.55
N GLU A 95 15.39 7.36 -9.48
CA GLU A 95 15.04 8.49 -8.62
C GLU A 95 15.13 9.80 -9.41
N LEU A 96 14.05 10.57 -9.41
CA LEU A 96 13.96 11.88 -10.04
C LEU A 96 14.05 13.03 -9.02
N GLY A 97 13.84 12.72 -7.74
CA GLY A 97 13.86 13.68 -6.64
C GLY A 97 12.74 13.40 -5.64
N TYR A 98 12.33 14.45 -4.92
CA TYR A 98 11.27 14.38 -3.91
C TYR A 98 10.27 15.52 -4.11
N LYS A 99 8.98 15.20 -4.04
CA LYS A 99 7.90 16.19 -3.92
C LYS A 99 7.80 16.72 -2.49
N VAL A 100 6.98 17.77 -2.35
CA VAL A 100 6.48 18.23 -1.06
C VAL A 100 5.90 17.03 -0.28
N ASN A 101 6.19 16.95 1.03
CA ASN A 101 5.84 15.85 1.94
C ASN A 101 6.70 14.57 1.80
N SER A 102 7.94 14.70 1.31
CA SER A 102 8.92 13.60 1.30
C SER A 102 8.47 12.38 0.49
N ILE A 103 7.66 12.61 -0.55
CA ILE A 103 7.27 11.59 -1.52
C ILE A 103 8.35 11.52 -2.59
N MET A 104 8.98 10.36 -2.74
CA MET A 104 10.00 10.15 -3.77
C MET A 104 9.36 10.02 -5.15
N GLU A 105 9.93 10.72 -6.13
CA GLU A 105 9.56 10.63 -7.53
C GLU A 105 10.42 9.61 -8.26
N LEU A 106 9.78 8.73 -9.01
CA LEU A 106 10.44 7.67 -9.76
C LEU A 106 10.02 7.73 -11.22
N SER A 107 10.96 7.47 -12.13
CA SER A 107 10.72 7.52 -13.58
C SER A 107 9.68 6.51 -14.10
N ASN A 108 9.44 5.43 -13.37
CA ASN A 108 8.47 4.40 -13.72
C ASN A 108 7.11 4.58 -13.05
N VAL A 109 6.93 5.65 -12.27
CA VAL A 109 5.68 6.00 -11.59
C VAL A 109 5.11 7.25 -12.25
N LEU A 110 3.96 7.13 -12.91
CA LEU A 110 3.33 8.23 -13.63
C LEU A 110 1.90 8.45 -13.17
N GLU A 111 1.54 9.71 -12.95
CA GLU A 111 0.13 10.13 -12.92
C GLU A 111 -0.39 10.09 -14.36
N ILE A 112 -1.53 9.41 -14.55
CA ILE A 112 -2.19 9.26 -15.84
C ILE A 112 -3.64 9.71 -15.72
N ASN A 113 -4.32 9.91 -16.85
CA ASN A 113 -5.76 10.22 -16.83
C ASN A 113 -6.60 8.95 -16.64
N SER A 114 -7.88 9.15 -16.28
CA SER A 114 -8.83 8.05 -16.03
C SER A 114 -9.07 7.16 -17.26
N VAL A 115 -9.06 7.72 -18.46
CA VAL A 115 -9.28 6.98 -19.72
C VAL A 115 -8.14 6.00 -19.99
N GLU A 116 -6.89 6.46 -19.84
CA GLU A 116 -5.71 5.61 -19.97
C GLU A 116 -5.69 4.54 -18.87
N PHE A 117 -6.03 4.92 -17.64
CA PHE A 117 -6.07 4.00 -16.50
C PHE A 117 -7.07 2.85 -16.74
N ASP A 118 -8.29 3.18 -17.17
CA ASP A 118 -9.33 2.17 -17.44
C ASP A 118 -8.99 1.28 -18.64
N LYS A 119 -8.33 1.84 -19.66
CA LYS A 119 -7.81 1.07 -20.80
C LYS A 119 -6.79 0.03 -20.32
N ILE A 120 -5.77 0.45 -19.58
CA ILE A 120 -4.75 -0.47 -19.04
C ILE A 120 -5.40 -1.52 -18.15
N LYS A 121 -6.29 -1.11 -17.24
CA LYS A 121 -7.03 -2.02 -16.33
C LYS A 121 -7.71 -3.15 -17.10
N LYS A 122 -8.39 -2.81 -18.20
CA LYS A 122 -9.10 -3.77 -19.06
C LYS A 122 -8.14 -4.66 -19.85
N ASP A 123 -7.20 -4.05 -20.56
CA ASP A 123 -6.28 -4.75 -21.47
C ASP A 123 -5.36 -5.71 -20.71
N GLU A 124 -4.89 -5.29 -19.53
CA GLU A 124 -4.00 -6.06 -18.65
C GLU A 124 -4.74 -6.95 -17.65
N LYS A 125 -6.09 -6.93 -17.67
CA LYS A 125 -6.98 -7.70 -16.80
C LYS A 125 -6.66 -7.51 -15.31
N ILE A 126 -6.40 -6.27 -14.90
CA ILE A 126 -6.05 -5.93 -13.52
C ILE A 126 -7.34 -5.74 -12.72
N LYS A 127 -7.52 -6.57 -11.68
CA LYS A 127 -8.60 -6.39 -10.71
C LYS A 127 -8.15 -5.44 -9.62
N LEU A 128 -8.86 -4.32 -9.47
CA LEU A 128 -8.65 -3.39 -8.36
C LEU A 128 -9.38 -3.91 -7.12
N LYS A 129 -8.78 -3.67 -5.96
CA LYS A 129 -9.41 -3.79 -4.66
C LYS A 129 -9.27 -2.47 -3.94
N THR A 130 -10.34 -2.08 -3.25
CA THR A 130 -10.38 -0.90 -2.40
C THR A 130 -9.56 -1.11 -1.13
N LYS A 131 -9.17 -0.01 -0.49
CA LYS A 131 -8.51 -0.04 0.82
C LYS A 131 -9.29 -0.86 1.86
N THR A 132 -10.61 -0.75 1.88
CA THR A 132 -11.49 -1.48 2.81
C THR A 132 -11.52 -2.97 2.50
N GLU A 133 -11.58 -3.37 1.23
CA GLU A 133 -11.51 -4.79 0.86
C GLU A 133 -10.19 -5.42 1.31
N TYR A 134 -9.07 -4.73 1.15
CA TYR A 134 -7.78 -5.23 1.65
C TYR A 134 -7.72 -5.34 3.17
N ARG A 135 -8.24 -4.34 3.90
CA ARG A 135 -8.29 -4.39 5.37
C ARG A 135 -9.07 -5.59 5.88
N LYS A 136 -10.22 -5.88 5.25
CA LYS A 136 -11.05 -7.06 5.58
C LYS A 136 -10.33 -8.38 5.30
N GLU A 137 -9.67 -8.51 4.14
CA GLU A 137 -8.93 -9.73 3.79
C GLU A 137 -7.79 -10.04 4.75
N LEU A 138 -7.22 -9.01 5.37
CA LEU A 138 -6.08 -9.11 6.29
C LEU A 138 -6.49 -9.11 7.77
N ASN A 139 -7.80 -9.13 8.06
CA ASN A 139 -8.37 -9.08 9.41
C ASN A 139 -7.97 -7.82 10.21
N TYR A 140 -7.83 -6.68 9.52
CA TYR A 140 -7.69 -5.37 10.15
C TYR A 140 -9.03 -4.72 10.51
N GLU A 141 -10.12 -5.17 9.88
CA GLU A 141 -11.53 -4.77 10.09
C GLU A 141 -12.42 -6.00 9.92
#